data_AF-A0A1G5Y8Y0-F1
#
_entry.id   AF-A0A1G5Y8Y0-F1
#
_cell.length_a   1.000
_cell.length_b   1.000
_cell.length_c   1.000
_cell.angle_alpha   90.00
_cell.angle_beta   90.00
_cell.angle_gamma   90.00
#
_symmetry.space_group_name_H-M   'P 1'
#
loop_
_entity.id
_entity.type
_entity.pdbx_description
1 polymer ?
#
loop_
_entity_poly.entity_id
_entity_poly.type
_entity_poly.pdbx_seq_one_letter_code
_entity_poly.pdbx_strand_id
1 'polypeptide(L)' 'MLNKITRVFYLTFGMLYGLNAFYVFFFTSTGDEIRLFSIWQTNKWIAGLVYLFFSFVFLSS' A
#
# COMPACT_ATOMS: atom_id res chain seq x y z
N MET A 1 -8.35 15.55 -19.92
CA MET A 1 -7.76 14.32 -20.49
C MET A 1 -6.41 14.11 -19.84
N LEU A 2 -6.22 13.01 -19.11
CA LEU A 2 -4.93 12.71 -18.52
C LEU A 2 -3.92 12.38 -19.64
N ASN A 3 -2.72 12.97 -19.61
CA ASN A 3 -1.68 12.59 -20.56
C ASN A 3 -1.29 11.12 -20.33
N LYS A 4 -0.93 10.41 -21.39
CA LYS A 4 -0.51 9.00 -21.35
C LYS A 4 0.57 8.75 -20.30
N ILE A 5 1.52 9.69 -20.15
CA ILE A 5 2.59 9.61 -19.14
C ILE A 5 2.01 9.63 -17.72
N THR A 6 1.10 10.55 -17.43
CA THR A 6 0.46 10.68 -16.12
C THR A 6 -0.36 9.43 -15.78
N ARG A 7 -1.00 8.82 -16.77
CA ARG A 7 -1.79 7.59 -16.57
C ARG A 7 -0.91 6.40 -16.24
N VAL A 8 0.22 6.26 -16.93
CA VAL A 8 1.22 5.23 -16.62
C VAL A 8 1.80 5.44 -15.23
N PHE A 9 2.04 6.69 -14.83
CA PHE A 9 2.51 7.01 -13.49
C PHE A 9 1.51 6.53 -12.42
N TYR A 10 0.22 6.87 -12.56
CA TYR A 10 -0.80 6.42 -11.62
C TYR A 10 -0.95 4.89 -11.60
N LEU A 11 -0.88 4.21 -12.74
CA LEU A 11 -0.89 2.74 -12.79
C LEU A 11 0.28 2.15 -12.00
N THR A 12 1.50 2.64 -12.20
CA THR A 12 2.69 2.17 -11.49
C THR A 12 2.56 2.39 -9.98
N PHE A 13 2.13 3.58 -9.55
CA PHE A 13 1.91 3.87 -8.14
C PHE A 13 0.82 2.98 -7.54
N GLY A 14 -0.30 2.82 -8.23
CA GLY A 14 -1.38 1.94 -7.81
C GLY A 14 -0.92 0.51 -7.58
N MET A 15 -0.13 -0.05 -8.50
CA MET A 15 0.43 -1.40 -8.36
C MET A 15 1.42 -1.51 -7.19
N LEU A 16 2.32 -0.52 -7.00
CA LEU A 16 3.28 -0.52 -5.90
C LEU A 16 2.58 -0.49 -4.54
N TYR A 17 1.57 0.37 -4.38
CA TYR A 17 0.75 0.43 -3.16
C TYR A 17 -0.02 -0.87 -2.94
N GLY A 18 -0.55 -1.49 -4.01
CA GLY A 18 -1.27 -2.77 -3.92
C GLY A 18 -0.36 -3.93 -3.48
N LEU A 19 0.86 -3.99 -4.03
CA LEU A 19 1.87 -4.98 -3.63
C LEU A 19 2.29 -4.79 -2.17
N ASN A 20 2.45 -3.55 -1.71
CA ASN A 20 2.75 -3.27 -0.30
C ASN A 20 1.60 -3.68 0.63
N ALA A 21 0.35 -3.46 0.23
CA ALA A 21 -0.80 -3.95 1.01
C ALA A 21 -0.75 -5.48 1.14
N PHE A 22 -0.49 -6.19 0.04
CA PHE A 22 -0.38 -7.65 0.03
C PHE A 22 0.78 -8.13 0.93
N TYR A 23 1.93 -7.47 0.84
CA TYR A 23 3.08 -7.74 1.71
C TYR A 23 2.70 -7.58 3.21
N VAL A 24 2.06 -6.47 3.57
CA VAL A 24 1.66 -6.19 4.97
C VAL A 24 0.59 -7.17 5.48
N PHE A 25 -0.32 -7.65 4.62
CA PHE A 25 -1.32 -8.61 5.08
C PHE A 25 -0.77 -10.02 5.26
N PHE A 26 0.05 -10.49 4.33
CA PHE A 26 0.37 -11.91 4.20
C PHE A 26 1.83 -12.26 4.48
N PHE A 27 2.76 -11.31 4.40
CA PHE A 27 4.20 -11.58 4.44
C PHE A 27 4.94 -10.91 5.60
N THR A 28 4.28 -10.05 6.38
CA THR A 28 4.85 -9.55 7.64
C THR A 28 4.84 -10.62 8.71
N SER A 29 6.00 -10.90 9.27
CA SER A 29 6.15 -11.80 10.41
C SER A 29 5.74 -11.13 11.72
N THR A 30 5.47 -11.91 12.77
CA THR A 30 5.15 -11.36 14.11
C THR A 30 6.27 -10.48 14.67
N GLY A 31 7.54 -10.81 14.37
CA GLY A 31 8.69 -9.98 14.78
C GLY A 31 8.73 -8.64 14.05
N ASP A 32 8.42 -8.64 12.74
CA ASP A 32 8.31 -7.41 11.95
C ASP A 32 7.10 -6.58 12.39
N GLU A 33 5.99 -7.22 12.75
CA GLU A 33 4.80 -6.53 13.25
C GLU A 33 5.11 -5.73 14.52
N ILE A 34 5.82 -6.33 15.47
CA ILE A 34 6.25 -5.66 16.70
C ILE A 34 7.22 -4.53 16.36
N ARG A 35 8.23 -4.78 15.51
CA ARG A 35 9.26 -3.78 15.22
C ARG A 35 8.73 -2.58 14.43
N LEU A 36 7.92 -2.84 13.39
CA LEU A 36 7.47 -1.81 12.46
C LEU A 36 6.22 -1.11 12.98
N PHE A 37 5.23 -1.83 13.51
CA PHE A 37 3.95 -1.22 13.86
C PHE A 37 3.90 -0.70 15.30
N SER A 38 4.69 -1.25 16.23
CA SER A 38 4.72 -0.74 17.62
C SER A 38 5.28 0.68 17.72
N ILE A 39 6.25 1.06 16.88
CA ILE A 39 6.84 2.41 16.90
C ILE A 39 5.77 3.45 16.53
N TRP A 40 4.91 3.11 15.59
CA TRP A 40 3.86 3.99 15.08
C TRP A 40 2.51 3.78 15.76
N GLN A 41 2.46 3.00 16.85
CA GLN A 41 1.24 2.64 17.58
C GLN A 41 0.10 2.18 16.64
N THR A 42 0.46 1.42 15.60
CA THR A 42 -0.48 0.92 14.60
C THR A 42 -0.47 -0.60 14.56
N ASN A 43 -1.22 -1.19 13.66
CA ASN A 43 -1.18 -2.62 13.39
C ASN A 43 -1.17 -2.89 11.88
N LYS A 44 -0.83 -4.13 11.50
CA LYS A 44 -0.75 -4.52 10.09
C LYS A 44 -2.07 -4.33 9.34
N TRP A 45 -3.21 -4.48 10.01
CA TRP A 45 -4.51 -4.35 9.36
C TRP A 45 -4.77 -2.91 8.92
N ILE A 46 -4.53 -1.96 9.81
CA ILE A 46 -4.65 -0.53 9.51
C ILE A 46 -3.65 -0.13 8.41
N ALA A 47 -2.38 -0.51 8.55
CA ALA A 47 -1.35 -0.19 7.56
C ALA A 47 -1.69 -0.78 6.17
N GLY A 48 -2.07 -2.06 6.12
CA GLY A 48 -2.45 -2.74 4.90
C GLY A 48 -3.68 -2.11 4.22
N LEU A 49 -4.69 -1.72 5.00
CA LEU A 49 -5.89 -1.02 4.49
C LEU A 49 -5.54 0.35 3.92
N VAL A 50 -4.62 1.10 4.55
CA VAL A 50 -4.15 2.39 4.03
C VAL A 50 -3.43 2.20 2.70
N TYR A 51 -2.53 1.22 2.59
CA TYR A 51 -1.87 0.91 1.32
C TYR A 51 -2.89 0.50 0.24
N LEU A 52 -3.88 -0.32 0.60
CA LEU A 52 -4.93 -0.75 -0.32
C LEU A 52 -5.81 0.42 -0.79
N PHE A 53 -6.18 1.33 0.11
CA PHE A 53 -6.93 2.53 -0.22
C PHE A 53 -6.19 3.38 -1.25
N PHE A 54 -4.91 3.68 -1.03
CA PHE A 54 -4.11 4.45 -1.99
C PHE A 54 -3.91 3.71 -3.31
N SER A 55 -3.78 2.38 -3.29
CA SER A 55 -3.75 1.57 -4.50
C SER A 55 -5.01 1.80 -5.35
N PHE A 56 -6.19 1.74 -4.74
CA PHE A 56 -7.46 2.01 -5.43
C PHE A 56 -7.55 3.44 -5.95
N VAL A 57 -7.18 4.44 -5.14
CA VAL A 57 -7.18 5.85 -5.57
C VAL A 57 -6.35 6.03 -6.83
N PHE A 58 -5.11 5.51 -6.86
CA PHE A 58 -4.24 5.63 -8.02
C PHE A 58 -4.72 4.80 -9.22
N LEU A 59 -5.23 3.58 -9.02
CA LEU A 59 -5.74 2.76 -10.13
C LEU A 59 -7.04 3.33 -10.74
N SER A 60 -7.79 4.12 -9.98
CA SER A 60 -9.02 4.79 -10.43
C SER A 60 -8.79 6.16 -11.09
N SER A 61 -7.55 6.67 -11.08
CA SER A 61 -7.15 7.97 -11.64
C SER A 61 -6.70 7.89 -13.10
#